data_AF-A0A1Q9EXS0-F1
#
_entry.id   AF-A0A1Q9EXS0-F1
#
_cell.length_a   1.000
_cell.length_b   1.000
_cell.length_c   1.000
_cell.angle_alpha   90.00
_cell.angle_beta   90.00
_cell.angle_gamma   90.00
#
_symmetry.space_group_name_H-M   'P 1'
#
loop_
_entity.id
_entity.type
_entity.pdbx_description
1 polymer ?
#
loop_
_entity_poly.entity_id
_entity_poly.type
_entity_poly.pdbx_seq_one_letter_code
_entity_poly.pdbx_strand_id
1 'polypeptide(L)'
;MSITVEVGLLSGRSATVKADVDEDVGALKRRAESALGVGSGRLVDSSGGVLDVCSRIRRTRLQDGDSLSLHVRRVQIQGNMAAFAAIPGDGSVVTWGRAHWGGDSSAVQDHLNNVQQIQACSGDIFGGAFAAILDDGSVVTWGHPSCGGDSSAVQHQLHNVQQIQATGSAFAAILAAGAVVTWGHPAAGGDSSSVQHQLKNVQQIQASKGDAGRAFAAILGDGSVVTWGYPSCGGDSSAVQHQLKNVQQIQATGNAFAAILGDGSVVTWGGSQFGGDSSSVQDQLKNVQQVQATRFAFAAILDDGSVVTWGHPDSGGDSSAVQHQLKNVQQIQATGSAFAAILAAGAVVTWGHPAAGGDSSSVQHQLKNVQRIQASGDAFAAILDDGSVMTWGHPDSGGDSSAVQHQLKNVQQIQATGSAFAAILAAGSVVTWGHPAAGGNSSSVPHQLKNVQQVQAIGGAFAAILGDGSVITWGYPDSGGDTSSVQGQLSNQLAVQLPCLRANSKKQASRSSQKKSLQVFNRWAAVFRRIVFVRWFL
;
A
#
# COMPACT_ATOMS: atom_id res chain seq x y z
N MET A 1 33.07 -21.67 -20.35
CA MET A 1 33.98 -21.74 -19.16
C MET A 1 33.09 -21.62 -17.95
N SER A 2 33.28 -22.44 -16.92
CA SER A 2 32.46 -22.36 -15.71
C SER A 2 33.26 -21.77 -14.55
N ILE A 3 32.63 -20.89 -13.77
CA ILE A 3 33.13 -20.42 -12.48
C ILE A 3 32.33 -21.08 -11.35
N THR A 4 32.95 -21.21 -10.21
CA THR A 4 32.36 -21.71 -8.97
C THR A 4 32.39 -20.58 -7.96
N VAL A 5 31.23 -20.20 -7.43
CA VAL A 5 31.12 -19.13 -6.43
C VAL A 5 30.47 -19.66 -5.16
N GLU A 6 30.89 -19.14 -4.02
CA GLU A 6 30.26 -19.43 -2.73
C GLU A 6 29.21 -18.35 -2.43
N VAL A 7 27.96 -18.75 -2.20
CA VAL A 7 26.88 -17.81 -1.86
C VAL A 7 26.46 -18.03 -0.41
N GLY A 8 26.67 -17.02 0.43
CA GLY A 8 26.33 -17.02 1.85
C GLY A 8 25.09 -16.18 2.19
N LEU A 9 24.38 -16.58 3.24
CA LEU A 9 23.36 -15.80 3.91
C LEU A 9 23.96 -15.11 5.14
N LEU A 10 23.36 -13.99 5.55
CA LEU A 10 23.69 -13.33 6.82
C LEU A 10 23.48 -14.24 8.05
N SER A 11 22.69 -15.31 7.90
CA SER A 11 22.51 -16.34 8.93
C SER A 11 23.70 -17.31 9.07
N GLY A 12 24.77 -17.14 8.27
CA GLY A 12 25.94 -18.03 8.25
C GLY A 12 25.78 -19.32 7.44
N ARG A 13 24.64 -19.53 6.76
CA ARG A 13 24.47 -20.66 5.82
C ARG A 13 25.06 -20.29 4.47
N SER A 14 25.86 -21.17 3.86
CA SER A 14 26.40 -20.97 2.51
C SER A 14 26.14 -22.17 1.59
N ALA A 15 26.13 -21.91 0.29
CA ALA A 15 26.03 -22.92 -0.74
C ALA A 15 27.00 -22.60 -1.89
N THR A 16 27.69 -23.61 -2.39
CA THR A 16 28.56 -23.47 -3.55
C THR A 16 27.76 -23.70 -4.82
N VAL A 17 27.80 -22.73 -5.74
CA VAL A 17 27.03 -22.77 -6.98
C VAL A 17 27.97 -22.63 -8.18
N LYS A 18 27.80 -23.50 -9.17
CA LYS A 18 28.52 -23.42 -10.44
C LYS A 18 27.73 -22.61 -11.45
N ALA A 19 28.45 -21.82 -12.23
CA ALA A 19 27.90 -20.87 -13.19
C ALA A 19 28.69 -20.87 -14.50
N ASP A 20 28.02 -20.85 -15.65
CA ASP A 20 28.69 -20.61 -16.94
C ASP A 20 28.90 -19.11 -17.15
N VAL A 21 30.08 -18.70 -17.63
CA VAL A 21 30.40 -17.29 -17.89
C VAL A 21 29.47 -16.63 -18.92
N ASP A 22 28.83 -17.41 -19.80
CA ASP A 22 27.89 -16.89 -20.81
C ASP A 22 26.44 -16.80 -20.33
N GLU A 23 26.13 -17.32 -19.14
CA GLU A 23 24.80 -17.22 -18.55
C GLU A 23 24.60 -15.87 -17.83
N ASP A 24 23.35 -15.55 -17.56
CA ASP A 24 22.97 -14.34 -16.82
C ASP A 24 23.08 -14.58 -15.30
N VAL A 25 23.45 -13.53 -14.55
CA VAL A 25 23.52 -13.57 -13.08
C VAL A 25 22.21 -14.08 -12.45
N GLY A 26 21.06 -13.84 -13.09
CA GLY A 26 19.77 -14.39 -12.65
C GLY A 26 19.65 -15.92 -12.66
N ALA A 27 20.40 -16.62 -13.51
CA ALA A 27 20.46 -18.09 -13.48
C ALA A 27 21.29 -18.57 -12.28
N LEU A 28 22.42 -17.92 -12.00
CA LEU A 28 23.24 -18.16 -10.82
C LEU A 28 22.45 -17.90 -9.52
N LYS A 29 21.77 -16.76 -9.43
CA LYS A 29 20.91 -16.37 -8.31
C LYS A 29 19.87 -17.45 -8.00
N ARG A 30 19.09 -17.88 -8.99
CA ARG A 30 18.04 -18.91 -8.81
C ARG A 30 18.59 -20.23 -8.31
N ARG A 31 19.79 -20.64 -8.76
CA ARG A 31 20.45 -21.84 -8.24
C ARG A 31 20.90 -21.65 -6.79
N ALA A 32 21.40 -20.47 -6.41
CA ALA A 32 21.75 -20.18 -5.03
C ALA A 32 20.53 -20.20 -4.10
N GLU A 33 19.42 -19.58 -4.51
CA GLU A 33 18.16 -19.58 -3.78
C GLU A 33 17.62 -21.00 -3.56
N SER A 34 17.65 -21.82 -4.63
CA SER A 34 17.25 -23.22 -4.58
C SER A 34 18.14 -24.05 -3.65
N ALA A 35 19.46 -23.82 -3.70
CA ALA A 35 20.43 -24.55 -2.89
C ALA A 35 20.34 -24.18 -1.39
N LEU A 36 20.02 -22.91 -1.09
CA LEU A 36 19.88 -22.40 0.27
C LEU A 36 18.48 -22.59 0.85
N GLY A 37 17.50 -22.96 0.02
CA GLY A 37 16.10 -23.12 0.41
C GLY A 37 15.48 -21.81 0.90
N VAL A 38 15.81 -20.70 0.23
CA VAL A 38 15.32 -19.36 0.59
C VAL A 38 14.53 -18.72 -0.55
N GLY A 39 13.67 -17.76 -0.21
CA GLY A 39 12.91 -16.99 -1.20
C GLY A 39 13.78 -15.99 -1.98
N SER A 40 13.16 -15.31 -2.95
CA SER A 40 13.84 -14.35 -3.84
C SER A 40 14.67 -13.31 -3.06
N GLY A 41 15.91 -13.11 -3.48
CA GLY A 41 16.85 -12.17 -2.87
C GLY A 41 17.75 -11.45 -3.87
N ARG A 42 18.69 -10.65 -3.35
CA ARG A 42 19.70 -9.94 -4.15
C ARG A 42 21.08 -10.53 -3.92
N LEU A 43 21.81 -10.83 -4.99
CA LEU A 43 23.21 -11.20 -4.90
C LEU A 43 24.06 -9.94 -4.77
N VAL A 44 24.93 -9.93 -3.77
CA VAL A 44 25.84 -8.83 -3.46
C VAL A 44 27.26 -9.37 -3.42
N ASP A 45 28.18 -8.68 -4.07
CA ASP A 45 29.59 -9.02 -4.07
C ASP A 45 30.28 -8.65 -2.75
N SER A 46 31.54 -9.06 -2.60
CA SER A 46 32.35 -8.81 -1.40
C SER A 46 32.60 -7.32 -1.13
N SER A 47 32.38 -6.44 -2.11
CA SER A 47 32.49 -4.98 -1.97
C SER A 47 31.17 -4.31 -1.56
N GLY A 48 30.09 -5.08 -1.43
CA GLY A 48 28.75 -4.56 -1.16
C GLY A 48 27.98 -4.14 -2.42
N GLY A 49 28.52 -4.41 -3.61
CA GLY A 49 27.88 -4.10 -4.89
C GLY A 49 26.78 -5.11 -5.24
N VAL A 50 25.57 -4.62 -5.51
CA VAL A 50 24.47 -5.48 -5.98
C VAL A 50 24.72 -5.88 -7.43
N LEU A 51 24.64 -7.19 -7.71
CA LEU A 51 24.84 -7.71 -9.05
C LEU A 51 23.53 -7.60 -9.86
N ASP A 52 23.62 -6.96 -11.03
CA ASP A 52 22.53 -6.89 -11.99
C ASP A 52 22.20 -8.28 -12.55
N VAL A 53 20.96 -8.72 -12.31
CA VAL A 53 20.40 -10.04 -12.70
C VAL A 53 20.45 -10.23 -14.23
N CYS A 54 20.32 -9.16 -15.00
CA CYS A 54 20.31 -9.15 -16.47
C CYS A 54 21.72 -9.07 -17.09
N SER A 55 22.75 -8.90 -16.25
CA SER A 55 24.13 -8.88 -16.69
C SER A 55 24.66 -10.31 -16.85
N ARG A 56 25.42 -10.54 -17.92
CA ARG A 56 26.14 -11.80 -18.10
C ARG A 56 27.29 -11.89 -17.10
N ILE A 57 27.57 -13.10 -16.63
CA ILE A 57 28.64 -13.33 -15.66
C ILE A 57 30.01 -12.88 -16.19
N ARG A 58 30.31 -13.07 -17.48
CA ARG A 58 31.55 -12.54 -18.08
C ARG A 58 31.69 -11.01 -18.08
N ARG A 59 30.59 -10.27 -17.86
CA ARG A 59 30.57 -8.80 -17.78
C ARG A 59 30.61 -8.31 -16.33
N THR A 60 30.39 -9.19 -15.36
CA THR A 60 30.63 -8.88 -13.96
C THR A 60 32.11 -9.07 -13.64
N ARG A 61 32.54 -8.61 -12.47
CA ARG A 61 33.93 -8.79 -11.99
C ARG A 61 34.13 -10.14 -11.26
N LEU A 62 33.20 -11.09 -11.44
CA LEU A 62 33.22 -12.36 -10.71
C LEU A 62 34.30 -13.30 -11.22
N GLN A 63 35.03 -13.91 -10.29
CA GLN A 63 36.07 -14.89 -10.50
C GLN A 63 35.71 -16.24 -9.85
N ASP A 64 36.43 -17.29 -10.24
CA ASP A 64 36.31 -18.61 -9.61
C ASP A 64 36.80 -18.53 -8.17
N GLY A 65 35.97 -18.97 -7.23
CA GLY A 65 36.21 -18.89 -5.78
C GLY A 65 35.64 -17.64 -5.09
N ASP A 66 34.99 -16.73 -5.81
CA ASP A 66 34.42 -15.53 -5.20
C ASP A 66 33.28 -15.85 -4.22
N SER A 67 33.23 -15.08 -3.13
CA SER A 67 32.16 -15.14 -2.13
C SER A 67 31.13 -14.03 -2.38
N LEU A 68 29.87 -14.44 -2.49
CA LEU A 68 28.70 -13.58 -2.64
C LEU A 68 27.81 -13.67 -1.41
N SER A 69 27.13 -12.57 -1.09
CA SER A 69 26.09 -12.54 -0.07
C SER A 69 24.71 -12.47 -0.73
N LEU A 70 23.81 -13.37 -0.37
CA LEU A 70 22.41 -13.34 -0.78
C LEU A 70 21.57 -12.60 0.28
N HIS A 71 21.18 -11.37 -0.03
CA HIS A 71 20.30 -10.57 0.80
C HIS A 71 18.84 -10.87 0.48
N VAL A 72 18.19 -11.67 1.32
CA VAL A 72 16.76 -11.96 1.21
C VAL A 72 15.98 -10.80 1.85
N ARG A 73 15.28 -10.00 1.02
CA ARG A 73 14.34 -8.96 1.51
C ARG A 73 12.94 -9.56 1.61
N ARG A 74 12.15 -9.09 2.59
CA ARG A 74 10.72 -9.44 2.65
C ARG A 74 10.00 -8.85 1.44
N VAL A 75 9.06 -9.61 0.89
CA VAL A 75 8.16 -9.10 -0.15
C VAL A 75 7.37 -7.94 0.42
N GLN A 76 7.34 -6.83 -0.30
CA GLN A 76 6.53 -5.66 0.04
C GLN A 76 5.43 -5.52 -1.00
N ILE A 77 4.21 -5.24 -0.56
CA ILE A 77 3.07 -5.01 -1.46
C ILE A 77 2.46 -3.66 -1.08
N GLN A 78 2.32 -2.80 -2.08
CA GLN A 78 1.58 -1.56 -1.98
C GLN A 78 0.42 -1.59 -2.97
N GLY A 79 -0.70 -0.95 -2.63
CA GLY A 79 -1.81 -0.82 -3.56
C GLY A 79 -2.56 0.50 -3.45
N ASN A 80 -3.38 0.77 -4.45
CA ASN A 80 -4.39 1.81 -4.47
C ASN A 80 -5.79 1.17 -4.57
N MET A 81 -6.84 1.92 -4.88
CA MET A 81 -8.20 1.35 -4.88
C MET A 81 -8.40 0.14 -5.80
N ALA A 82 -7.65 0.01 -6.91
CA ALA A 82 -7.92 -1.01 -7.94
C ALA A 82 -6.67 -1.69 -8.54
N ALA A 83 -5.49 -1.46 -7.99
CA ALA A 83 -4.25 -2.09 -8.44
C ALA A 83 -3.27 -2.33 -7.29
N PHE A 84 -2.39 -3.30 -7.49
CA PHE A 84 -1.28 -3.62 -6.61
C PHE A 84 0.05 -3.50 -7.35
N ALA A 85 1.09 -3.21 -6.58
CA ALA A 85 2.48 -3.31 -6.97
C ALA A 85 3.26 -4.02 -5.85
N ALA A 86 3.93 -5.11 -6.20
CA ALA A 86 4.80 -5.84 -5.30
C ALA A 86 6.27 -5.56 -5.63
N ILE A 87 7.10 -5.47 -4.59
CA ILE A 87 8.55 -5.57 -4.67
C ILE A 87 8.89 -6.99 -4.18
N PRO A 88 9.14 -7.96 -5.08
CA PRO A 88 9.72 -9.23 -4.69
C PRO A 88 11.08 -9.00 -4.04
N GLY A 89 11.57 -9.95 -3.23
CA GLY A 89 12.80 -9.77 -2.44
C GLY A 89 14.08 -9.50 -3.24
N ASP A 90 14.00 -9.52 -4.57
CA ASP A 90 15.06 -9.14 -5.51
C ASP A 90 15.08 -7.67 -5.93
N GLY A 91 14.06 -6.89 -5.56
CA GLY A 91 13.99 -5.48 -5.91
C GLY A 91 13.44 -5.16 -7.30
N SER A 92 12.95 -6.16 -8.03
CA SER A 92 12.10 -5.90 -9.20
C SER A 92 10.73 -5.38 -8.76
N VAL A 93 9.87 -5.00 -9.71
CA VAL A 93 8.46 -4.68 -9.43
C VAL A 93 7.56 -5.53 -10.30
N VAL A 94 6.50 -6.04 -9.68
CA VAL A 94 5.41 -6.75 -10.35
C VAL A 94 4.11 -6.04 -10.05
N THR A 95 3.35 -5.67 -11.08
CA THR A 95 2.07 -4.96 -10.94
C THR A 95 0.93 -5.78 -11.51
N TRP A 96 -0.26 -5.64 -10.92
CA TRP A 96 -1.49 -6.25 -11.43
C TRP A 96 -2.74 -5.47 -10.99
N GLY A 97 -3.89 -5.80 -11.58
CA GLY A 97 -5.15 -5.05 -11.44
C GLY A 97 -5.43 -4.14 -12.64
N ARG A 98 -6.23 -3.08 -12.44
CA ARG A 98 -6.65 -2.21 -13.56
C ARG A 98 -5.48 -1.42 -14.13
N ALA A 99 -5.26 -1.51 -15.44
CA ALA A 99 -4.16 -0.81 -16.13
C ALA A 99 -4.17 0.71 -15.91
N HIS A 100 -5.34 1.36 -15.98
CA HIS A 100 -5.47 2.81 -15.73
C HIS A 100 -5.27 3.22 -14.26
N TRP A 101 -5.14 2.26 -13.35
CA TRP A 101 -4.74 2.48 -11.95
C TRP A 101 -3.29 2.10 -11.69
N GLY A 102 -2.50 1.82 -12.74
CA GLY A 102 -1.10 1.40 -12.61
C GLY A 102 -0.92 -0.10 -12.41
N GLY A 103 -1.95 -0.92 -12.72
CA GLY A 103 -1.82 -2.38 -12.77
C GLY A 103 -0.93 -2.88 -13.91
N ASP A 104 -0.62 -2.04 -14.89
CA ASP A 104 0.34 -2.31 -15.97
C ASP A 104 1.53 -1.33 -15.88
N SER A 105 2.71 -1.88 -15.58
CA SER A 105 3.99 -1.16 -15.51
C SER A 105 4.94 -1.51 -16.67
N SER A 106 4.45 -2.24 -17.69
CA SER A 106 5.29 -2.74 -18.80
C SER A 106 6.07 -1.65 -19.55
N ALA A 107 5.52 -0.44 -19.63
CA ALA A 107 6.15 0.71 -20.26
C ALA A 107 7.41 1.21 -19.53
N VAL A 108 7.51 0.96 -18.22
CA VAL A 108 8.62 1.42 -17.36
C VAL A 108 9.39 0.28 -16.71
N GLN A 109 9.07 -0.98 -17.05
CA GLN A 109 9.63 -2.17 -16.42
C GLN A 109 11.16 -2.19 -16.41
N ASP A 110 11.79 -1.75 -17.51
CA ASP A 110 13.25 -1.69 -17.64
C ASP A 110 13.92 -0.72 -16.64
N HIS A 111 13.15 0.19 -16.05
CA HIS A 111 13.60 1.18 -15.06
C HIS A 111 13.24 0.78 -13.62
N LEU A 112 12.38 -0.23 -13.42
CA LEU A 112 11.92 -0.71 -12.10
C LEU A 112 12.84 -1.79 -11.54
N ASN A 113 14.14 -1.47 -11.47
CA ASN A 113 15.16 -2.34 -10.88
C ASN A 113 15.68 -1.71 -9.59
N ASN A 114 15.95 -2.55 -8.59
CA ASN A 114 16.47 -2.11 -7.29
C ASN A 114 15.54 -1.15 -6.53
N VAL A 115 14.22 -1.38 -6.60
CA VAL A 115 13.23 -0.58 -5.87
C VAL A 115 13.34 -0.81 -4.36
N GLN A 116 13.27 0.27 -3.59
CA GLN A 116 13.26 0.27 -2.13
C GLN A 116 11.86 0.43 -1.55
N GLN A 117 11.07 1.31 -2.14
CA GLN A 117 9.75 1.67 -1.65
C GLN A 117 8.85 2.03 -2.82
N ILE A 118 7.57 1.67 -2.72
CA ILE A 118 6.52 2.12 -3.64
C ILE A 118 5.51 2.92 -2.83
N GLN A 119 5.12 4.08 -3.36
CA GLN A 119 3.99 4.85 -2.88
C GLN A 119 2.90 4.86 -3.95
N ALA A 120 1.64 4.72 -3.52
CA ALA A 120 0.49 4.80 -4.40
C ALA A 120 -0.35 6.03 -4.04
N CYS A 121 -0.90 6.70 -5.05
CA CYS A 121 -2.02 7.63 -4.82
C CYS A 121 -3.30 6.80 -4.73
N SER A 122 -4.26 7.20 -3.89
CA SER A 122 -5.51 6.44 -3.78
C SER A 122 -6.24 6.37 -5.12
N GLY A 123 -6.09 7.42 -5.95
CA GLY A 123 -6.75 7.62 -7.24
C GLY A 123 -8.04 8.42 -7.10
N ASP A 124 -8.58 8.86 -8.22
CA ASP A 124 -9.95 9.38 -8.34
C ASP A 124 -10.77 8.45 -9.24
N ILE A 125 -12.03 8.78 -9.52
CA ILE A 125 -12.89 7.95 -10.38
C ILE A 125 -12.32 7.71 -11.79
N PHE A 126 -11.28 8.44 -12.21
CA PHE A 126 -10.66 8.36 -13.53
C PHE A 126 -9.37 7.53 -13.55
N GLY A 127 -8.72 7.30 -12.42
CA GLY A 127 -7.54 6.43 -12.35
C GLY A 127 -6.65 6.65 -11.13
N GLY A 128 -5.56 5.91 -11.10
CA GLY A 128 -4.57 5.91 -10.03
C GLY A 128 -3.16 5.74 -10.58
N ALA A 129 -2.17 6.03 -9.75
CA ALA A 129 -0.76 6.00 -10.12
C ALA A 129 0.11 5.51 -8.96
N PHE A 130 1.34 5.13 -9.31
CA PHE A 130 2.38 4.70 -8.39
C PHE A 130 3.68 5.45 -8.66
N ALA A 131 4.49 5.57 -7.61
CA ALA A 131 5.85 6.09 -7.66
C ALA A 131 6.77 5.15 -6.86
N ALA A 132 7.85 4.69 -7.48
CA ALA A 132 8.87 3.84 -6.89
C ALA A 132 10.15 4.65 -6.62
N ILE A 133 10.71 4.53 -5.41
CA ILE A 133 12.04 5.05 -5.06
C ILE A 133 13.05 3.93 -5.30
N LEU A 134 14.07 4.20 -6.12
CA LEU A 134 15.16 3.26 -6.40
C LEU A 134 16.28 3.38 -5.35
N ASP A 135 17.18 2.39 -5.30
CA ASP A 135 18.33 2.40 -4.37
C ASP A 135 19.26 3.62 -4.53
N ASP A 136 19.31 4.22 -5.73
CA ASP A 136 20.09 5.43 -5.99
C ASP A 136 19.35 6.73 -5.62
N GLY A 137 18.14 6.62 -5.06
CA GLY A 137 17.29 7.74 -4.68
C GLY A 137 16.57 8.40 -5.85
N SER A 138 16.64 7.86 -7.06
CA SER A 138 15.80 8.31 -8.19
C SER A 138 14.38 7.76 -8.08
N VAL A 139 13.44 8.36 -8.82
CA VAL A 139 12.03 7.97 -8.81
C VAL A 139 11.56 7.55 -10.20
N VAL A 140 10.77 6.47 -10.25
CA VAL A 140 10.08 6.00 -11.46
C VAL A 140 8.57 5.99 -11.18
N THR A 141 7.78 6.55 -12.09
CA THR A 141 6.31 6.64 -11.95
C THR A 141 5.59 5.92 -13.07
N TRP A 142 4.39 5.42 -12.79
CA TRP A 142 3.50 4.82 -13.80
C TRP A 142 2.03 4.88 -13.37
N GLY A 143 1.12 4.55 -14.28
CA GLY A 143 -0.34 4.64 -14.09
C GLY A 143 -0.94 5.86 -14.80
N HIS A 144 -2.05 6.39 -14.29
CA HIS A 144 -2.75 7.48 -14.93
C HIS A 144 -1.91 8.78 -14.96
N PRO A 145 -1.66 9.40 -16.13
CA PRO A 145 -0.78 10.55 -16.25
C PRO A 145 -1.21 11.74 -15.37
N SER A 146 -2.50 12.07 -15.34
CA SER A 146 -2.99 13.21 -14.53
C SER A 146 -2.95 12.96 -13.03
N CYS A 147 -2.83 11.70 -12.60
CA CYS A 147 -2.73 11.33 -11.19
C CYS A 147 -1.27 11.25 -10.72
N GLY A 148 -0.31 11.60 -11.58
CA GLY A 148 1.13 11.53 -11.30
C GLY A 148 1.83 10.29 -11.86
N GLY A 149 1.20 9.55 -12.77
CA GLY A 149 1.84 8.47 -13.51
C GLY A 149 2.93 8.97 -14.47
N ASP A 150 2.85 10.23 -14.90
CA ASP A 150 3.89 10.92 -15.67
C ASP A 150 4.58 11.99 -14.82
N SER A 151 5.87 11.78 -14.54
CA SER A 151 6.74 12.71 -13.79
C SER A 151 7.82 13.35 -14.68
N SER A 152 7.72 13.20 -16.01
CA SER A 152 8.75 13.66 -16.97
C SER A 152 9.13 15.13 -16.82
N ALA A 153 8.16 15.99 -16.49
CA ALA A 153 8.37 17.43 -16.27
C ALA A 153 9.33 17.73 -15.10
N VAL A 154 9.32 16.89 -14.07
CA VAL A 154 10.11 17.09 -12.83
C VAL A 154 11.19 16.03 -12.63
N GLN A 155 11.34 15.08 -13.56
CA GLN A 155 12.26 13.94 -13.44
C GLN A 155 13.70 14.35 -13.10
N HIS A 156 14.17 15.47 -13.65
CA HIS A 156 15.51 16.00 -13.40
C HIS A 156 15.75 16.47 -11.95
N GLN A 157 14.68 16.66 -11.17
CA GLN A 157 14.73 17.06 -9.75
C GLN A 157 14.54 15.88 -8.79
N LEU A 158 14.06 14.74 -9.30
CA LEU A 158 13.75 13.55 -8.51
C LEU A 158 15.00 12.68 -8.31
N HIS A 159 15.98 13.23 -7.59
CA HIS A 159 17.22 12.56 -7.21
C HIS A 159 17.46 12.69 -5.70
N ASN A 160 18.01 11.66 -5.06
CA ASN A 160 18.17 11.60 -3.60
C ASN A 160 16.83 11.76 -2.85
N VAL A 161 15.75 11.19 -3.38
CA VAL A 161 14.43 11.19 -2.73
C VAL A 161 14.46 10.24 -1.53
N GLN A 162 13.96 10.70 -0.38
CA GLN A 162 13.89 9.90 0.84
C GLN A 162 12.47 9.43 1.16
N GLN A 163 11.47 10.24 0.88
CA GLN A 163 10.08 9.93 1.18
C GLN A 163 9.17 10.49 0.10
N ILE A 164 8.12 9.75 -0.24
CA ILE A 164 7.03 10.22 -1.10
C ILE A 164 5.73 10.16 -0.30
N GLN A 165 4.91 11.20 -0.44
CA GLN A 165 3.53 11.24 0.04
C GLN A 165 2.60 11.46 -1.15
N ALA A 166 1.37 10.96 -1.05
CA ALA A 166 0.40 11.04 -2.13
C ALA A 166 -0.97 11.47 -1.60
N THR A 167 -1.65 12.34 -2.36
CA THR A 167 -3.09 12.64 -2.22
C THR A 167 -3.88 11.70 -3.12
N GLY A 168 -5.15 12.01 -3.41
CA GLY A 168 -5.95 11.23 -4.36
C GLY A 168 -5.38 11.26 -5.78
N SER A 169 -4.67 12.31 -6.19
CA SER A 169 -4.23 12.50 -7.58
C SER A 169 -2.91 13.27 -7.75
N ALA A 170 -2.14 13.47 -6.69
CA ALA A 170 -0.84 14.12 -6.75
C ALA A 170 0.16 13.48 -5.79
N PHE A 171 1.44 13.73 -6.03
CA PHE A 171 2.55 13.27 -5.21
C PHE A 171 3.45 14.43 -4.77
N ALA A 172 4.09 14.26 -3.62
CA ALA A 172 5.12 15.15 -3.10
C ALA A 172 6.30 14.31 -2.58
N ALA A 173 7.48 14.55 -3.12
CA ALA A 173 8.73 13.91 -2.71
C ALA A 173 9.55 14.85 -1.83
N ILE A 174 10.08 14.33 -0.71
CA ILE A 174 11.06 14.99 0.14
C ILE A 174 12.45 14.50 -0.28
N LEU A 175 13.30 15.43 -0.72
CA LEU A 175 14.70 15.16 -1.06
C LEU A 175 15.56 15.13 0.21
N ALA A 176 16.73 14.46 0.16
CA ALA A 176 17.67 14.39 1.28
C ALA A 176 18.14 15.77 1.79
N ALA A 177 18.09 16.80 0.95
CA ALA A 177 18.38 18.19 1.33
C ALA A 177 17.19 18.91 2.01
N GLY A 178 16.06 18.22 2.23
CA GLY A 178 14.83 18.79 2.79
C GLY A 178 14.03 19.66 1.82
N ALA A 179 14.37 19.65 0.52
CA ALA A 179 13.57 20.29 -0.52
C ALA A 179 12.40 19.39 -0.96
N VAL A 180 11.33 19.99 -1.49
CA VAL A 180 10.14 19.26 -1.95
C VAL A 180 9.97 19.39 -3.45
N VAL A 181 9.64 18.28 -4.11
CA VAL A 181 9.27 18.22 -5.53
C VAL A 181 7.87 17.61 -5.64
N THR A 182 6.96 18.27 -6.33
CA THR A 182 5.58 17.79 -6.51
C THR A 182 5.26 17.50 -7.98
N TRP A 183 4.34 16.58 -8.22
CA TRP A 183 3.80 16.29 -9.56
C TRP A 183 2.42 15.65 -9.49
N GLY A 184 1.77 15.47 -10.64
CA GLY A 184 0.38 15.00 -10.77
C GLY A 184 -0.61 16.14 -10.97
N HIS A 185 -1.85 15.97 -10.53
CA HIS A 185 -2.91 16.94 -10.81
C HIS A 185 -2.59 18.29 -10.14
N PRO A 186 -2.45 19.41 -10.90
CA PRO A 186 -1.98 20.68 -10.35
C PRO A 186 -2.83 21.17 -9.17
N ALA A 187 -4.16 21.15 -9.31
CA ALA A 187 -5.07 21.61 -8.26
C ALA A 187 -5.15 20.67 -7.03
N ALA A 188 -4.64 19.43 -7.13
CA ALA A 188 -4.61 18.47 -6.03
C ALA A 188 -3.28 18.51 -5.24
N GLY A 189 -2.45 19.51 -5.52
CA GLY A 189 -1.13 19.68 -4.91
C GLY A 189 0.04 19.21 -5.77
N GLY A 190 -0.22 18.87 -7.05
CA GLY A 190 0.84 18.53 -8.01
C GLY A 190 1.69 19.74 -8.43
N ASP A 191 1.19 20.95 -8.25
CA ASP A 191 1.92 22.20 -8.44
C ASP A 191 2.11 22.92 -7.09
N SER A 192 3.36 22.98 -6.61
CA SER A 192 3.79 23.69 -5.40
C SER A 192 4.50 25.02 -5.70
N SER A 193 4.50 25.50 -6.95
CA SER A 193 5.30 26.65 -7.39
C SER A 193 5.06 27.93 -6.56
N SER A 194 3.81 28.15 -6.10
CA SER A 194 3.43 29.30 -5.27
C SER A 194 4.11 29.31 -3.89
N VAL A 195 4.39 28.13 -3.33
CA VAL A 195 4.97 27.97 -1.99
C VAL A 195 6.39 27.40 -2.00
N GLN A 196 6.96 27.15 -3.19
CA GLN A 196 8.27 26.49 -3.34
C GLN A 196 9.41 27.17 -2.57
N HIS A 197 9.37 28.50 -2.45
CA HIS A 197 10.37 29.26 -1.71
C HIS A 197 10.34 29.01 -0.19
N GLN A 198 9.21 28.53 0.34
CA GLN A 198 8.98 28.21 1.76
C GLN A 198 9.27 26.74 2.08
N LEU A 199 9.19 25.84 1.08
CA LEU A 199 9.43 24.40 1.24
C LEU A 199 10.93 24.05 1.33
N LYS A 200 11.58 24.56 2.38
CA LYS A 200 12.99 24.30 2.71
C LYS A 200 13.08 23.62 4.07
N ASN A 201 13.99 22.65 4.19
CA ASN A 201 14.17 21.85 5.41
C ASN A 201 12.87 21.17 5.87
N VAL A 202 12.08 20.65 4.93
CA VAL A 202 10.84 19.91 5.23
C VAL A 202 11.19 18.61 5.93
N GLN A 203 10.56 18.35 7.07
CA GLN A 203 10.74 17.12 7.85
C GLN A 203 9.66 16.09 7.57
N GLN A 204 8.41 16.54 7.43
CA GLN A 204 7.26 15.67 7.21
C GLN A 204 6.27 16.34 6.28
N ILE A 205 5.61 15.54 5.43
CA ILE A 205 4.44 15.96 4.65
C ILE A 205 3.26 15.09 5.07
N GLN A 206 2.12 15.72 5.29
CA GLN A 206 0.84 15.06 5.50
C GLN A 206 -0.09 15.38 4.33
N ALA A 207 -0.61 14.35 3.68
CA ALA A 207 -1.65 14.48 2.66
C ALA A 207 -3.05 14.38 3.30
N SER A 208 -4.02 15.10 2.74
CA SER A 208 -5.45 14.88 3.00
C SER A 208 -5.85 13.47 2.58
N LYS A 209 -6.68 12.78 3.39
CA LYS A 209 -6.96 11.34 3.22
C LYS A 209 -8.11 11.07 2.24
N GLY A 210 -8.11 9.87 1.64
CA GLY A 210 -9.20 9.37 0.79
C GLY A 210 -9.29 10.00 -0.60
N ASP A 211 -10.27 9.55 -1.38
CA ASP A 211 -10.39 9.85 -2.83
C ASP A 211 -10.66 11.33 -3.15
N ALA A 212 -11.14 12.08 -2.16
CA ALA A 212 -11.37 13.52 -2.26
C ALA A 212 -10.17 14.36 -1.77
N GLY A 213 -9.13 13.71 -1.24
CA GLY A 213 -7.94 14.37 -0.75
C GLY A 213 -7.18 15.08 -1.87
N ARG A 214 -7.03 16.40 -1.75
CA ARG A 214 -6.46 17.29 -2.78
C ARG A 214 -5.51 18.34 -2.21
N ALA A 215 -5.02 18.16 -0.98
CA ALA A 215 -4.15 19.11 -0.32
C ALA A 215 -3.02 18.43 0.46
N PHE A 216 -1.93 19.16 0.65
CA PHE A 216 -0.78 18.77 1.46
C PHE A 216 -0.49 19.83 2.53
N ALA A 217 0.07 19.37 3.64
CA ALA A 217 0.66 20.20 4.68
C ALA A 217 2.06 19.69 5.02
N ALA A 218 3.07 20.53 4.93
CA ALA A 218 4.45 20.23 5.27
C ALA A 218 4.83 20.86 6.62
N ILE A 219 5.46 20.07 7.49
CA ILE A 219 6.11 20.55 8.72
C ILE A 219 7.57 20.85 8.37
N LEU A 220 7.99 22.09 8.56
CA LEU A 220 9.37 22.54 8.34
C LEU A 220 10.24 22.26 9.57
N GLY A 221 11.57 22.29 9.40
CA GLY A 221 12.52 22.02 10.48
C GLY A 221 12.52 23.03 11.64
N ASP A 222 11.87 24.17 11.47
CA ASP A 222 11.61 25.15 12.55
C ASP A 222 10.24 24.94 13.24
N GLY A 223 9.50 23.89 12.86
CA GLY A 223 8.17 23.57 13.37
C GLY A 223 7.04 24.42 12.79
N SER A 224 7.30 25.26 11.79
CA SER A 224 6.24 25.96 11.04
C SER A 224 5.60 25.04 10.00
N VAL A 225 4.41 25.42 9.50
CA VAL A 225 3.65 24.64 8.51
C VAL A 225 3.45 25.42 7.22
N VAL A 226 3.63 24.74 6.09
CA VAL A 226 3.32 25.26 4.75
C VAL A 226 2.28 24.35 4.11
N THR A 227 1.22 24.92 3.55
CA THR A 227 0.14 24.17 2.90
C THR A 227 0.02 24.54 1.43
N TRP A 228 -0.44 23.59 0.61
CA TRP A 228 -0.74 23.81 -0.81
C TRP A 228 -1.74 22.79 -1.33
N GLY A 229 -2.24 23.03 -2.55
CA GLY A 229 -3.29 22.24 -3.18
C GLY A 229 -4.64 22.95 -3.12
N TYR A 230 -5.75 22.20 -3.14
CA TYR A 230 -7.08 22.78 -3.25
C TYR A 230 -7.45 23.56 -1.96
N PRO A 231 -7.75 24.87 -2.02
CA PRO A 231 -7.93 25.69 -0.82
C PRO A 231 -9.02 25.16 0.12
N SER A 232 -10.17 24.72 -0.42
CA SER A 232 -11.28 24.20 0.39
C SER A 232 -11.01 22.82 0.99
N CYS A 233 -9.92 22.16 0.60
CA CYS A 233 -9.45 20.90 1.19
C CYS A 233 -8.34 21.13 2.23
N GLY A 234 -8.07 22.39 2.62
CA GLY A 234 -7.00 22.75 3.56
C GLY A 234 -5.68 23.09 2.88
N GLY A 235 -5.68 23.32 1.57
CA GLY A 235 -4.50 23.80 0.82
C GLY A 235 -4.16 25.29 1.04
N ASP A 236 -5.00 26.02 1.80
CA ASP A 236 -4.73 27.37 2.27
C ASP A 236 -4.87 27.43 3.80
N SER A 237 -3.77 27.68 4.51
CA SER A 237 -3.71 27.85 5.97
C SER A 237 -3.51 29.31 6.39
N SER A 238 -3.63 30.28 5.48
CA SER A 238 -3.26 31.68 5.72
C SER A 238 -4.00 32.32 6.90
N ALA A 239 -5.27 31.95 7.14
CA ALA A 239 -6.07 32.39 8.29
C ALA A 239 -5.49 31.98 9.66
N VAL A 240 -4.84 30.81 9.74
CA VAL A 240 -4.31 30.25 10.99
C VAL A 240 -2.78 30.21 11.03
N GLN A 241 -2.10 30.74 10.00
CA GLN A 241 -0.65 30.63 9.82
C GLN A 241 0.15 31.16 11.03
N HIS A 242 -0.37 32.20 11.70
CA HIS A 242 0.28 32.79 12.88
C HIS A 242 0.29 31.86 14.11
N GLN A 243 -0.60 30.85 14.15
CA GLN A 243 -0.74 29.86 15.22
C GLN A 243 0.05 28.58 14.94
N LEU A 244 0.36 28.29 13.68
CA LEU A 244 1.07 27.07 13.25
C LEU A 244 2.59 27.18 13.50
N LYS A 245 2.97 27.21 14.78
CA LYS A 245 4.34 27.27 15.27
C LYS A 245 4.63 26.09 16.18
N ASN A 246 5.85 25.54 16.11
CA ASN A 246 6.26 24.36 16.90
C ASN A 246 5.33 23.15 16.70
N VAL A 247 4.78 22.97 15.51
CA VAL A 247 3.89 21.85 15.17
C VAL A 247 4.66 20.54 15.27
N GLN A 248 4.11 19.58 16.01
CA GLN A 248 4.70 18.26 16.21
C GLN A 248 4.07 17.21 15.30
N GLN A 249 2.77 17.29 15.08
CA GLN A 249 2.04 16.31 14.29
C GLN A 249 0.88 16.98 13.56
N ILE A 250 0.58 16.50 12.36
CA ILE A 250 -0.62 16.88 11.60
C ILE A 250 -1.44 15.62 11.33
N GLN A 251 -2.74 15.71 11.56
CA GLN A 251 -3.72 14.73 11.13
C GLN A 251 -4.65 15.36 10.10
N ALA A 252 -5.20 14.53 9.22
CA ALA A 252 -6.07 14.99 8.14
C ALA A 252 -7.32 14.11 8.03
N THR A 253 -8.45 14.77 7.72
CA THR A 253 -9.68 14.15 7.23
C THR A 253 -9.67 14.18 5.68
N GLY A 254 -10.83 14.04 5.04
CA GLY A 254 -10.94 14.18 3.58
C GLY A 254 -10.52 15.56 3.08
N ASN A 255 -10.90 16.62 3.81
CA ASN A 255 -10.81 18.00 3.33
C ASN A 255 -10.38 19.01 4.44
N ALA A 256 -9.88 18.54 5.58
CA ALA A 256 -9.40 19.39 6.66
C ALA A 256 -8.18 18.79 7.35
N PHE A 257 -7.48 19.64 8.09
CA PHE A 257 -6.29 19.28 8.87
C PHE A 257 -6.43 19.76 10.32
N ALA A 258 -5.78 19.03 11.22
CA ALA A 258 -5.60 19.36 12.62
C ALA A 258 -4.11 19.21 12.99
N ALA A 259 -3.48 20.29 13.44
CA ALA A 259 -2.11 20.32 13.92
C ALA A 259 -2.07 20.28 15.44
N ILE A 260 -1.26 19.36 16.00
CA ILE A 260 -0.91 19.34 17.42
C ILE A 260 0.37 20.15 17.59
N LEU A 261 0.30 21.21 18.39
CA LEU A 261 1.43 22.09 18.70
C LEU A 261 2.29 21.51 19.83
N GLY A 262 3.52 22.01 19.98
CA GLY A 262 4.45 21.56 21.02
C GLY A 262 4.00 21.84 22.46
N ASP A 263 3.00 22.70 22.66
CA ASP A 263 2.34 22.92 23.96
C ASP A 263 1.11 22.02 24.19
N GLY A 264 0.82 21.11 23.25
CA GLY A 264 -0.33 20.21 23.30
C GLY A 264 -1.65 20.84 22.88
N SER A 265 -1.68 22.11 22.44
CA SER A 265 -2.88 22.70 21.84
C SER A 265 -3.10 22.24 20.40
N VAL A 266 -4.33 22.39 19.89
CA VAL A 266 -4.70 22.00 18.52
C VAL A 266 -5.16 23.21 17.72
N VAL A 267 -4.68 23.30 16.48
CA VAL A 267 -5.12 24.28 15.48
C VAL A 267 -5.68 23.53 14.28
N THR A 268 -6.86 23.93 13.80
CA THR A 268 -7.54 23.29 12.67
C THR A 268 -7.75 24.27 11.51
N TRP A 269 -7.81 23.73 10.29
CA TRP A 269 -8.15 24.50 9.08
C TRP A 269 -8.68 23.59 7.97
N GLY A 270 -9.24 24.21 6.92
CA GLY A 270 -9.85 23.52 5.78
C GLY A 270 -11.38 23.56 5.83
N GLY A 271 -12.04 22.56 5.24
CA GLY A 271 -13.50 22.52 5.17
C GLY A 271 -14.14 22.38 6.57
N SER A 272 -14.98 23.33 6.97
CA SER A 272 -15.64 23.32 8.29
C SER A 272 -16.49 22.05 8.52
N GLN A 273 -17.22 21.61 7.49
CA GLN A 273 -17.99 20.36 7.51
C GLN A 273 -17.13 19.08 7.65
N PHE A 274 -15.81 19.20 7.52
CA PHE A 274 -14.84 18.11 7.63
C PHE A 274 -13.97 18.23 8.89
N GLY A 275 -14.34 19.11 9.83
CA GLY A 275 -13.59 19.36 11.06
C GLY A 275 -12.51 20.42 10.95
N GLY A 276 -12.53 21.25 9.90
CA GLY A 276 -11.61 22.40 9.73
C GLY A 276 -11.94 23.60 10.61
N ASP A 277 -13.02 23.53 11.40
CA ASP A 277 -13.39 24.50 12.42
C ASP A 277 -13.56 23.79 13.78
N SER A 278 -12.67 24.11 14.72
CA SER A 278 -12.68 23.60 16.11
C SER A 278 -13.09 24.66 17.13
N SER A 279 -13.60 25.83 16.71
CA SER A 279 -13.81 26.97 17.61
C SER A 279 -14.75 26.66 18.77
N SER A 280 -15.73 25.76 18.58
CA SER A 280 -16.70 25.34 19.60
C SER A 280 -16.09 24.51 20.73
N VAL A 281 -14.94 23.89 20.50
CA VAL A 281 -14.26 23.00 21.46
C VAL A 281 -12.85 23.46 21.80
N GLN A 282 -12.42 24.63 21.29
CA GLN A 282 -11.04 25.11 21.38
C GLN A 282 -10.53 25.18 22.83
N ASP A 283 -11.37 25.58 23.78
CA ASP A 283 -11.00 25.67 25.20
C ASP A 283 -10.68 24.31 25.85
N GLN A 284 -11.17 23.22 25.25
CA GLN A 284 -10.97 21.84 25.69
C GLN A 284 -9.76 21.19 25.00
N LEU A 285 -9.28 21.71 23.86
CA LEU A 285 -8.17 21.13 23.10
C LEU A 285 -6.81 21.57 23.68
N LYS A 286 -6.52 21.11 24.90
CA LYS A 286 -5.26 21.34 25.63
C LYS A 286 -4.65 20.00 26.02
N ASN A 287 -3.33 19.92 26.03
CA ASN A 287 -2.58 18.70 26.33
C ASN A 287 -2.98 17.49 25.46
N VAL A 288 -3.34 17.72 24.21
CA VAL A 288 -3.71 16.66 23.26
C VAL A 288 -2.51 15.80 22.94
N GLN A 289 -2.66 14.49 23.11
CA GLN A 289 -1.61 13.49 22.84
C GLN A 289 -1.75 12.86 21.46
N GLN A 290 -2.99 12.63 21.02
CA GLN A 290 -3.26 11.98 19.76
C GLN A 290 -4.56 12.52 19.16
N VAL A 291 -4.59 12.64 17.83
CA VAL A 291 -5.81 12.93 17.08
C VAL A 291 -6.07 11.78 16.11
N GLN A 292 -7.31 11.32 16.06
CA GLN A 292 -7.82 10.38 15.06
C GLN A 292 -8.87 11.06 14.20
N ALA A 293 -9.07 10.56 12.98
CA ALA A 293 -9.93 11.17 11.99
C ALA A 293 -10.80 10.12 11.29
N THR A 294 -12.10 10.41 11.14
CA THR A 294 -12.96 9.78 10.12
C THR A 294 -12.79 10.56 8.81
N ARG A 295 -13.66 10.31 7.82
CA ARG A 295 -13.66 11.11 6.59
C ARG A 295 -14.07 12.57 6.83
N PHE A 296 -14.86 12.84 7.88
CA PHE A 296 -15.51 14.15 8.11
C PHE A 296 -15.39 14.71 9.54
N ALA A 297 -14.77 13.98 10.49
CA ALA A 297 -14.66 14.40 11.88
C ALA A 297 -13.33 14.01 12.51
N PHE A 298 -13.00 14.64 13.62
CA PHE A 298 -11.81 14.37 14.44
C PHE A 298 -12.20 13.98 15.87
N ALA A 299 -11.35 13.17 16.49
CA ALA A 299 -11.40 12.84 17.91
C ALA A 299 -9.99 12.97 18.51
N ALA A 300 -9.82 13.84 19.50
CA ALA A 300 -8.58 14.04 20.24
C ALA A 300 -8.60 13.28 21.56
N ILE A 301 -7.51 12.58 21.87
CA ILE A 301 -7.23 11.99 23.19
C ILE A 301 -6.34 12.95 23.95
N LEU A 302 -6.77 13.37 25.14
CA LEU A 302 -6.03 14.25 26.04
C LEU A 302 -5.08 13.44 26.94
N ASP A 303 -4.15 14.12 27.60
CA ASP A 303 -3.19 13.52 28.55
C ASP A 303 -3.86 12.81 29.74
N ASP A 304 -5.04 13.28 30.16
CA ASP A 304 -5.87 12.66 31.19
C ASP A 304 -6.71 11.47 30.68
N GLY A 305 -6.59 11.13 29.39
CA GLY A 305 -7.32 10.06 28.74
C GLY A 305 -8.79 10.38 28.45
N SER A 306 -9.23 11.63 28.60
CA SER A 306 -10.53 12.08 28.09
C SER A 306 -10.49 12.31 26.57
N VAL A 307 -11.68 12.41 25.96
CA VAL A 307 -11.81 12.59 24.50
C VAL A 307 -12.64 13.82 24.17
N VAL A 308 -12.16 14.61 23.21
CA VAL A 308 -12.88 15.75 22.63
C VAL A 308 -13.08 15.49 21.15
N THR A 309 -14.30 15.70 20.65
CA THR A 309 -14.67 15.46 19.25
C THR A 309 -15.19 16.73 18.59
N TRP A 310 -15.00 16.84 17.27
CA TRP A 310 -15.54 17.94 16.46
C TRP A 310 -15.61 17.54 14.97
N GLY A 311 -16.31 18.34 14.17
CA GLY A 311 -16.59 18.07 12.75
C GLY A 311 -18.03 17.64 12.52
N HIS A 312 -18.28 16.86 11.46
CA HIS A 312 -19.65 16.46 11.13
C HIS A 312 -20.28 15.59 12.24
N PRO A 313 -21.44 15.98 12.82
CA PRO A 313 -22.05 15.25 13.95
C PRO A 313 -22.28 13.78 13.65
N ASP A 314 -22.93 13.47 12.51
CA ASP A 314 -23.24 12.09 12.12
C ASP A 314 -22.00 11.26 11.77
N SER A 315 -20.82 11.87 11.61
CA SER A 315 -19.57 11.17 11.33
C SER A 315 -18.66 11.06 12.56
N GLY A 316 -19.22 11.27 13.75
CA GLY A 316 -18.52 11.15 15.03
C GLY A 316 -18.01 12.47 15.60
N GLY A 317 -18.41 13.62 15.02
CA GLY A 317 -18.08 14.95 15.52
C GLY A 317 -18.89 15.37 16.76
N ASP A 318 -19.93 14.62 17.13
CA ASP A 318 -20.67 14.76 18.38
C ASP A 318 -20.57 13.46 19.20
N SER A 319 -19.88 13.52 20.34
CA SER A 319 -19.75 12.43 21.31
C SER A 319 -20.59 12.65 22.58
N SER A 320 -21.46 13.66 22.63
CA SER A 320 -22.19 14.07 23.84
C SER A 320 -22.96 12.93 24.53
N ALA A 321 -23.59 12.05 23.74
CA ALA A 321 -24.34 10.89 24.24
C ALA A 321 -23.48 9.89 25.02
N VAL A 322 -22.19 9.77 24.67
CA VAL A 322 -21.25 8.80 25.26
C VAL A 322 -20.13 9.46 26.06
N GLN A 323 -20.11 10.79 26.16
CA GLN A 323 -19.02 11.57 26.77
C GLN A 323 -18.68 11.12 28.20
N HIS A 324 -19.69 10.73 28.98
CA HIS A 324 -19.50 10.25 30.35
C HIS A 324 -18.71 8.93 30.44
N GLN A 325 -18.65 8.14 29.36
CA GLN A 325 -17.95 6.85 29.25
C GLN A 325 -16.53 7.01 28.69
N LEU A 326 -16.22 8.11 27.99
CA LEU A 326 -14.93 8.38 27.36
C LEU A 326 -13.90 8.89 28.36
N LYS A 327 -13.52 8.02 29.30
CA LYS A 327 -12.51 8.28 30.34
C LYS A 327 -11.45 7.19 30.32
N ASN A 328 -10.18 7.57 30.50
CA ASN A 328 -9.04 6.65 30.40
C ASN A 328 -8.99 5.94 29.03
N VAL A 329 -9.28 6.64 27.94
CA VAL A 329 -9.18 6.12 26.58
C VAL A 329 -7.71 5.93 26.23
N GLN A 330 -7.36 4.74 25.73
CA GLN A 330 -6.00 4.42 25.31
C GLN A 330 -5.80 4.52 23.80
N GLN A 331 -6.82 4.15 23.04
CA GLN A 331 -6.75 4.10 21.58
C GLN A 331 -8.13 4.39 20.99
N ILE A 332 -8.15 5.14 19.89
CA ILE A 332 -9.34 5.33 19.06
C ILE A 332 -9.05 4.73 17.68
N GLN A 333 -10.03 4.04 17.11
CA GLN A 333 -10.06 3.60 15.72
C GLN A 333 -11.25 4.23 15.02
N ALA A 334 -11.13 4.45 13.71
CA ALA A 334 -12.13 5.14 12.91
C ALA A 334 -12.47 4.34 11.65
N THR A 335 -13.77 4.24 11.34
CA THR A 335 -14.26 3.89 10.01
C THR A 335 -14.38 5.16 9.16
N GLY A 336 -15.03 5.09 7.99
CA GLY A 336 -15.34 6.27 7.19
C GLY A 336 -16.19 7.31 7.94
N SER A 337 -17.05 6.88 8.88
CA SER A 337 -18.04 7.75 9.53
C SER A 337 -18.33 7.43 11.02
N ALA A 338 -17.55 6.58 11.67
CA ALA A 338 -17.73 6.27 13.10
C ALA A 338 -16.40 6.05 13.82
N PHE A 339 -16.43 6.16 15.14
CA PHE A 339 -15.29 5.91 16.01
C PHE A 339 -15.57 4.78 17.00
N ALA A 340 -14.50 4.06 17.38
CA ALA A 340 -14.49 3.09 18.46
C ALA A 340 -13.27 3.35 19.36
N ALA A 341 -13.52 3.63 20.64
CA ALA A 341 -12.50 3.84 21.66
C ALA A 341 -12.29 2.59 22.51
N ILE A 342 -11.04 2.21 22.74
CA ILE A 342 -10.64 1.19 23.71
C ILE A 342 -10.25 1.90 25.01
N LEU A 343 -10.92 1.56 26.11
CA LEU A 343 -10.66 2.10 27.43
C LEU A 343 -9.55 1.32 28.17
N ALA A 344 -9.00 1.98 29.20
CA ALA A 344 -8.32 1.44 30.39
C ALA A 344 -8.49 -0.07 30.65
N ALA A 345 -9.75 -0.42 30.84
CA ALA A 345 -10.19 -1.73 31.28
C ALA A 345 -10.48 -2.71 30.12
N GLY A 346 -10.11 -2.37 28.89
CA GLY A 346 -10.39 -3.16 27.68
C GLY A 346 -11.86 -3.12 27.23
N ALA A 347 -12.68 -2.23 27.80
CA ALA A 347 -14.04 -1.98 27.33
C ALA A 347 -14.02 -1.10 26.08
N VAL A 348 -15.06 -1.22 25.24
CA VAL A 348 -15.20 -0.42 24.01
C VAL A 348 -16.39 0.53 24.09
N VAL A 349 -16.18 1.77 23.65
CA VAL A 349 -17.23 2.78 23.48
C VAL A 349 -17.25 3.22 22.03
N THR A 350 -18.43 3.24 21.41
CA THR A 350 -18.61 3.60 19.99
C THR A 350 -19.52 4.81 19.84
N TRP A 351 -19.31 5.61 18.79
CA TRP A 351 -20.17 6.74 18.42
C TRP A 351 -19.97 7.12 16.94
N GLY A 352 -20.86 7.98 16.43
CA GLY A 352 -20.93 8.37 15.01
C GLY A 352 -22.05 7.63 14.28
N HIS A 353 -21.92 7.44 12.97
CA HIS A 353 -23.02 6.91 12.16
C HIS A 353 -23.37 5.47 12.60
N PRO A 354 -24.61 5.18 13.03
CA PRO A 354 -24.97 3.88 13.61
C PRO A 354 -24.64 2.70 12.69
N ALA A 355 -25.02 2.80 11.41
CA ALA A 355 -24.78 1.74 10.44
C ALA A 355 -23.29 1.58 10.06
N ALA A 356 -22.43 2.57 10.35
CA ALA A 356 -21.00 2.51 10.08
C ALA A 356 -20.18 2.00 11.28
N GLY A 357 -20.85 1.43 12.29
CA GLY A 357 -20.23 0.93 13.52
C GLY A 357 -20.30 1.88 14.72
N GLY A 358 -21.04 2.99 14.61
CA GLY A 358 -21.29 3.93 15.71
C GLY A 358 -22.27 3.40 16.77
N ASP A 359 -22.96 2.30 16.50
CA ASP A 359 -23.78 1.55 17.46
C ASP A 359 -23.23 0.13 17.62
N SER A 360 -22.70 -0.18 18.81
CA SER A 360 -22.22 -1.52 19.21
C SER A 360 -23.14 -2.21 20.22
N SER A 361 -24.36 -1.71 20.45
CA SER A 361 -25.26 -2.20 21.50
C SER A 361 -25.55 -3.70 21.43
N SER A 362 -25.65 -4.26 20.22
CA SER A 362 -25.90 -5.69 19.98
C SER A 362 -24.78 -6.60 20.50
N VAL A 363 -23.54 -6.13 20.49
CA VAL A 363 -22.33 -6.89 20.89
C VAL A 363 -21.66 -6.34 22.15
N GLN A 364 -22.20 -5.28 22.76
CA GLN A 364 -21.58 -4.56 23.86
C GLN A 364 -21.21 -5.45 25.06
N HIS A 365 -22.04 -6.45 25.36
CA HIS A 365 -21.79 -7.40 26.46
C HIS A 365 -20.59 -8.33 26.21
N GLN A 366 -20.18 -8.49 24.94
CA GLN A 366 -19.07 -9.31 24.47
C GLN A 366 -17.79 -8.49 24.30
N LEU A 367 -17.86 -7.17 24.13
CA LEU A 367 -16.71 -6.27 23.97
C LEU A 367 -16.01 -5.96 25.31
N LYS A 368 -15.44 -7.01 25.93
CA LYS A 368 -14.64 -6.93 27.15
C LYS A 368 -13.22 -7.42 26.85
N ASN A 369 -12.21 -6.85 27.51
CA ASN A 369 -10.81 -7.19 27.30
C ASN A 369 -10.36 -7.10 25.82
N VAL A 370 -10.87 -6.12 25.10
CA VAL A 370 -10.48 -5.88 23.70
C VAL A 370 -9.04 -5.39 23.65
N GLN A 371 -8.21 -6.07 22.87
CA GLN A 371 -6.80 -5.71 22.70
C GLN A 371 -6.58 -4.81 21.50
N ARG A 372 -7.28 -5.07 20.39
CA ARG A 372 -7.13 -4.33 19.13
C ARG A 372 -8.45 -4.26 18.39
N ILE A 373 -8.67 -3.16 17.68
CA ILE A 373 -9.79 -2.97 16.76
C ILE A 373 -9.22 -2.69 15.38
N GLN A 374 -9.77 -3.34 14.36
CA GLN A 374 -9.52 -3.06 12.95
C GLN A 374 -10.81 -2.52 12.33
N ALA A 375 -10.70 -1.45 11.55
CA ALA A 375 -11.82 -0.86 10.81
C ALA A 375 -11.77 -1.23 9.32
N SER A 376 -12.93 -1.45 8.73
CA SER A 376 -13.18 -1.37 7.27
C SER A 376 -13.80 0.00 6.93
N GLY A 377 -14.39 0.15 5.74
CA GLY A 377 -15.08 1.39 5.35
C GLY A 377 -16.22 1.76 6.30
N ASP A 378 -17.00 0.78 6.76
CA ASP A 378 -18.23 0.99 7.56
C ASP A 378 -18.46 -0.08 8.65
N ALA A 379 -17.44 -0.84 9.02
CA ALA A 379 -17.55 -1.86 10.08
C ALA A 379 -16.27 -1.97 10.90
N PHE A 380 -16.39 -2.58 12.08
CA PHE A 380 -15.27 -2.86 12.97
C PHE A 380 -15.16 -4.35 13.29
N ALA A 381 -13.93 -4.80 13.53
CA ALA A 381 -13.60 -6.10 14.05
C ALA A 381 -12.63 -5.95 15.24
N ALA A 382 -13.05 -6.38 16.42
CA ALA A 382 -12.26 -6.38 17.65
C ALA A 382 -11.63 -7.76 17.90
N ILE A 383 -10.33 -7.79 18.23
CA ILE A 383 -9.63 -8.97 18.75
C ILE A 383 -9.63 -8.89 20.28
N LEU A 384 -10.15 -9.93 20.92
CA LEU A 384 -10.18 -10.08 22.37
C LEU A 384 -8.90 -10.73 22.90
N ASP A 385 -8.69 -10.67 24.22
CA ASP A 385 -7.54 -11.26 24.90
C ASP A 385 -7.42 -12.79 24.75
N ASP A 386 -8.56 -13.48 24.61
CA ASP A 386 -8.65 -14.91 24.31
C ASP A 386 -8.41 -15.25 22.83
N GLY A 387 -8.16 -14.23 21.99
CA GLY A 387 -7.95 -14.37 20.56
C GLY A 387 -9.22 -14.63 19.74
N SER A 388 -10.41 -14.50 20.33
CA SER A 388 -11.68 -14.45 19.61
C SER A 388 -11.89 -13.09 18.94
N VAL A 389 -12.85 -13.02 18.01
CA VAL A 389 -13.15 -11.81 17.24
C VAL A 389 -14.62 -11.44 17.36
N MET A 390 -14.91 -10.18 17.63
CA MET A 390 -16.26 -9.61 17.59
C MET A 390 -16.37 -8.56 16.51
N THR A 391 -17.48 -8.58 15.77
CA THR A 391 -17.71 -7.66 14.66
C THR A 391 -19.03 -6.90 14.83
N TRP A 392 -19.07 -5.68 14.32
CA TRP A 392 -20.27 -4.85 14.28
C TRP A 392 -20.16 -3.76 13.20
N GLY A 393 -21.28 -3.10 12.91
CA GLY A 393 -21.39 -2.13 11.82
C GLY A 393 -22.13 -2.71 10.61
N HIS A 394 -21.87 -2.19 9.41
CA HIS A 394 -22.63 -2.57 8.23
C HIS A 394 -22.36 -4.04 7.85
N PRO A 395 -23.39 -4.90 7.71
CA PRO A 395 -23.20 -6.32 7.42
C PRO A 395 -22.39 -6.58 6.14
N ASP A 396 -22.70 -5.85 5.06
CA ASP A 396 -21.99 -5.99 3.77
C ASP A 396 -20.54 -5.48 3.85
N SER A 397 -20.20 -4.66 4.84
CA SER A 397 -18.82 -4.20 5.08
C SER A 397 -18.05 -5.08 6.07
N GLY A 398 -18.61 -6.24 6.43
CA GLY A 398 -18.01 -7.20 7.36
C GLY A 398 -18.42 -7.02 8.83
N GLY A 399 -19.49 -6.28 9.09
CA GLY A 399 -20.08 -6.11 10.42
C GLY A 399 -20.82 -7.33 10.95
N ASP A 400 -21.02 -8.37 10.13
CA ASP A 400 -21.55 -9.68 10.53
C ASP A 400 -20.55 -10.80 10.22
N SER A 401 -19.98 -11.41 11.26
CA SER A 401 -19.09 -12.58 11.19
C SER A 401 -19.75 -13.90 11.62
N SER A 402 -21.06 -13.92 11.86
CA SER A 402 -21.78 -15.07 12.45
C SER A 402 -21.53 -16.38 11.70
N ALA A 403 -21.48 -16.35 10.37
CA ALA A 403 -21.22 -17.52 9.52
C ALA A 403 -19.85 -18.17 9.76
N VAL A 404 -18.84 -17.37 10.13
CA VAL A 404 -17.45 -17.83 10.31
C VAL A 404 -16.98 -17.77 11.77
N GLN A 405 -17.86 -17.40 12.70
CA GLN A 405 -17.53 -17.15 14.11
C GLN A 405 -16.83 -18.34 14.78
N HIS A 406 -17.22 -19.57 14.43
CA HIS A 406 -16.61 -20.79 14.97
C HIS A 406 -15.14 -20.99 14.55
N GLN A 407 -14.69 -20.34 13.47
CA GLN A 407 -13.33 -20.39 12.92
C GLN A 407 -12.45 -19.25 13.44
N LEU A 408 -13.03 -18.17 13.97
CA LEU A 408 -12.32 -16.99 14.47
C LEU A 408 -11.81 -17.21 15.90
N LYS A 409 -10.87 -18.15 16.05
CA LYS A 409 -10.21 -18.49 17.32
C LYS A 409 -8.70 -18.38 17.18
N ASN A 410 -8.03 -17.85 18.19
CA ASN A 410 -6.58 -17.59 18.19
C ASN A 410 -6.15 -16.67 17.03
N VAL A 411 -6.93 -15.62 16.77
CA VAL A 411 -6.63 -14.63 15.74
C VAL A 411 -5.46 -13.75 16.17
N GLN A 412 -4.47 -13.62 15.29
CA GLN A 412 -3.25 -12.83 15.55
C GLN A 412 -3.28 -11.47 14.87
N GLN A 413 -3.93 -11.36 13.72
CA GLN A 413 -4.01 -10.11 12.96
C GLN A 413 -5.28 -10.12 12.11
N ILE A 414 -5.88 -8.94 11.94
CA ILE A 414 -6.98 -8.71 11.02
C ILE A 414 -6.54 -7.64 10.02
N GLN A 415 -6.90 -7.81 8.76
CA GLN A 415 -6.77 -6.81 7.70
C GLN A 415 -8.13 -6.56 7.08
N ALA A 416 -8.36 -5.35 6.57
CA ALA A 416 -9.66 -4.94 6.04
C ALA A 416 -9.52 -4.29 4.66
N THR A 417 -10.41 -4.65 3.73
CA THR A 417 -10.69 -3.84 2.54
C THR A 417 -11.75 -2.78 2.88
N GLY A 418 -12.27 -2.07 1.88
CA GLY A 418 -13.42 -1.18 2.10
C GLY A 418 -14.66 -1.92 2.63
N SER A 419 -14.82 -3.21 2.32
CA SER A 419 -16.06 -3.95 2.61
C SER A 419 -15.87 -5.40 3.09
N ALA A 420 -14.66 -5.83 3.40
CA ALA A 420 -14.40 -7.20 3.87
C ALA A 420 -13.23 -7.25 4.84
N PHE A 421 -13.13 -8.35 5.59
CA PHE A 421 -12.02 -8.62 6.50
C PHE A 421 -11.35 -9.97 6.21
N ALA A 422 -10.07 -10.05 6.55
CA ALA A 422 -9.27 -11.26 6.54
C ALA A 422 -8.51 -11.38 7.87
N ALA A 423 -8.77 -12.44 8.62
CA ALA A 423 -8.09 -12.77 9.86
C ALA A 423 -7.00 -13.81 9.62
N ILE A 424 -5.79 -13.53 10.11
CA ILE A 424 -4.66 -14.47 10.15
C ILE A 424 -4.70 -15.17 11.52
N LEU A 425 -4.88 -16.49 11.50
CA LEU A 425 -4.89 -17.33 12.70
C LEU A 425 -3.46 -17.67 13.13
N ALA A 426 -3.25 -18.03 14.40
CA ALA A 426 -1.94 -18.45 14.92
C ALA A 426 -1.32 -19.65 14.16
N ALA A 427 -2.15 -20.48 13.53
CA ALA A 427 -1.71 -21.59 12.69
C ALA A 427 -1.24 -21.15 11.28
N GLY A 428 -1.31 -19.86 10.94
CA GLY A 428 -0.95 -19.31 9.63
C GLY A 428 -2.03 -19.52 8.55
N SER A 429 -3.23 -19.98 8.91
CA SER A 429 -4.40 -20.03 8.03
C SER A 429 -5.17 -18.71 8.06
N VAL A 430 -5.96 -18.45 7.01
CA VAL A 430 -6.75 -17.22 6.87
C VAL A 430 -8.24 -17.52 6.83
N VAL A 431 -9.03 -16.73 7.57
CA VAL A 431 -10.49 -16.74 7.54
C VAL A 431 -10.98 -15.38 7.06
N THR A 432 -11.93 -15.35 6.13
CA THR A 432 -12.46 -14.11 5.55
C THR A 432 -13.96 -13.99 5.73
N TRP A 433 -14.47 -12.76 5.80
CA TRP A 433 -15.91 -12.46 5.84
C TRP A 433 -16.20 -11.03 5.33
N GLY A 434 -17.48 -10.69 5.19
CA GLY A 434 -17.96 -9.45 4.56
C GLY A 434 -18.35 -9.64 3.10
N HIS A 435 -18.35 -8.56 2.30
CA HIS A 435 -18.84 -8.62 0.93
C HIS A 435 -18.08 -9.69 0.11
N PRO A 436 -18.76 -10.71 -0.45
CA PRO A 436 -18.09 -11.85 -1.09
C PRO A 436 -17.14 -11.45 -2.21
N ALA A 437 -17.57 -10.51 -3.07
CA ALA A 437 -16.76 -10.07 -4.20
C ALA A 437 -15.61 -9.14 -3.79
N ALA A 438 -15.66 -8.50 -2.62
CA ALA A 438 -14.59 -7.61 -2.12
C ALA A 438 -13.52 -8.37 -1.31
N GLY A 439 -13.49 -9.70 -1.40
CA GLY A 439 -12.56 -10.56 -0.68
C GLY A 439 -13.12 -11.22 0.58
N GLY A 440 -14.41 -11.01 0.89
CA GLY A 440 -15.08 -11.68 2.00
C GLY A 440 -15.23 -13.19 1.82
N ASN A 441 -15.12 -13.69 0.58
CA ASN A 441 -15.10 -15.12 0.28
C ASN A 441 -13.75 -15.55 -0.31
N SER A 442 -13.00 -16.36 0.44
CA SER A 442 -11.71 -16.95 0.02
C SER A 442 -11.81 -18.41 -0.44
N SER A 443 -13.02 -18.94 -0.67
CA SER A 443 -13.25 -20.37 -0.99
C SER A 443 -12.62 -20.85 -2.30
N SER A 444 -12.18 -19.94 -3.17
CA SER A 444 -11.41 -20.24 -4.39
C SER A 444 -9.93 -20.55 -4.13
N VAL A 445 -9.36 -20.09 -3.00
CA VAL A 445 -7.93 -20.23 -2.67
C VAL A 445 -7.61 -20.88 -1.30
N PRO A 446 -8.50 -21.69 -0.66
CA PRO A 446 -8.32 -22.11 0.73
C PRO A 446 -7.11 -23.02 0.93
N HIS A 447 -6.76 -23.85 -0.06
CA HIS A 447 -5.60 -24.74 0.03
C HIS A 447 -4.26 -24.00 -0.14
N GLN A 448 -4.30 -22.79 -0.70
CA GLN A 448 -3.12 -21.96 -0.98
C GLN A 448 -2.80 -21.02 0.19
N LEU A 449 -3.79 -20.68 1.03
CA LEU A 449 -3.63 -19.82 2.21
C LEU A 449 -3.13 -20.59 3.45
N LYS A 450 -1.94 -21.21 3.32
CA LYS A 450 -1.25 -21.88 4.42
C LYS A 450 0.07 -21.19 4.71
N ASN A 451 0.42 -21.06 5.99
CA ASN A 451 1.63 -20.35 6.44
C ASN A 451 1.67 -18.88 5.98
N VAL A 452 0.52 -18.21 5.96
CA VAL A 452 0.42 -16.77 5.65
C VAL A 452 1.14 -15.98 6.73
N GLN A 453 2.06 -15.11 6.32
CA GLN A 453 2.83 -14.24 7.22
C GLN A 453 2.25 -12.84 7.29
N GLN A 454 1.73 -12.34 6.17
CA GLN A 454 1.17 -11.00 6.06
C GLN A 454 0.04 -11.00 5.03
N VAL A 455 -0.95 -10.15 5.25
CA VAL A 455 -1.98 -9.84 4.25
C VAL A 455 -1.94 -8.34 4.02
N GLN A 456 -2.00 -7.93 2.76
CA GLN A 456 -2.22 -6.55 2.34
C GLN A 456 -3.61 -6.43 1.73
N ALA A 457 -4.31 -5.34 2.04
CA ALA A 457 -5.63 -5.06 1.51
C ALA A 457 -5.63 -3.80 0.66
N ILE A 458 -6.49 -3.77 -0.35
CA ILE A 458 -6.88 -2.57 -1.09
C ILE A 458 -8.40 -2.43 -1.06
N GLY A 459 -8.96 -1.44 -1.78
CA GLY A 459 -10.40 -1.12 -1.73
C GLY A 459 -11.33 -2.33 -1.86
N GLY A 460 -10.97 -3.35 -2.65
CA GLY A 460 -11.81 -4.54 -2.80
C GLY A 460 -11.10 -5.87 -3.11
N ALA A 461 -9.82 -5.97 -2.77
CA ALA A 461 -9.06 -7.22 -2.92
C ALA A 461 -7.99 -7.35 -1.82
N PHE A 462 -7.55 -8.58 -1.60
CA PHE A 462 -6.48 -8.93 -0.68
C PHE A 462 -5.32 -9.60 -1.42
N ALA A 463 -4.11 -9.42 -0.88
CA ALA A 463 -2.90 -10.13 -1.28
C ALA A 463 -2.22 -10.71 -0.03
N ALA A 464 -2.15 -12.03 0.08
CA ALA A 464 -1.44 -12.74 1.13
C ALA A 464 0.00 -13.05 0.70
N ILE A 465 0.95 -12.79 1.59
CA ILE A 465 2.35 -13.17 1.47
C ILE A 465 2.56 -14.42 2.33
N LEU A 466 2.92 -15.53 1.67
CA LEU A 466 3.19 -16.80 2.33
C LEU A 466 4.62 -16.85 2.89
N GLY A 467 4.89 -17.79 3.80
CA GLY A 467 6.21 -17.96 4.42
C GLY A 467 7.34 -18.32 3.45
N ASP A 468 7.00 -18.83 2.27
CA ASP A 468 7.97 -19.07 1.18
C ASP A 468 8.22 -17.83 0.32
N GLY A 469 7.51 -16.71 0.55
CA GLY A 469 7.58 -15.48 -0.24
C GLY A 469 6.62 -15.43 -1.44
N SER A 470 5.83 -16.48 -1.69
CA SER A 470 4.82 -16.47 -2.75
C SER A 470 3.64 -15.56 -2.39
N VAL A 471 3.03 -14.93 -3.40
CA VAL A 471 1.85 -14.06 -3.23
C VAL A 471 0.60 -14.72 -3.79
N ILE A 472 -0.48 -14.74 -3.01
CA ILE A 472 -1.81 -15.23 -3.38
C ILE A 472 -2.83 -14.11 -3.22
N THR A 473 -3.67 -13.88 -4.23
CA THR A 473 -4.70 -12.83 -4.18
C THR A 473 -6.11 -13.40 -4.29
N TRP A 474 -7.07 -12.64 -3.77
CA TRP A 474 -8.50 -12.90 -3.95
C TRP A 474 -9.32 -11.62 -3.77
N GLY A 475 -10.59 -11.64 -4.18
CA GLY A 475 -11.48 -10.47 -4.22
C GLY A 475 -11.85 -10.10 -5.66
N TYR A 476 -12.12 -8.81 -5.91
CA TYR A 476 -12.55 -8.37 -7.25
C TYR A 476 -11.45 -8.66 -8.27
N PRO A 477 -11.70 -9.50 -9.30
CA PRO A 477 -10.67 -9.88 -10.26
C PRO A 477 -10.00 -8.67 -10.93
N ASP A 478 -10.81 -7.73 -11.40
CA ASP A 478 -10.32 -6.53 -12.08
C ASP A 478 -9.54 -5.59 -11.15
N SER A 479 -9.82 -5.61 -9.85
CA SER A 479 -9.19 -4.74 -8.84
C SER A 479 -8.07 -5.47 -8.11
N GLY A 480 -7.32 -6.34 -8.79
CA GLY A 480 -6.15 -7.00 -8.23
C GLY A 480 -6.42 -8.29 -7.46
N GLY A 481 -7.66 -8.81 -7.49
CA GLY A 481 -8.02 -10.10 -6.92
C GLY A 481 -7.54 -11.30 -7.74
N ASP A 482 -7.19 -11.09 -9.02
CA ASP A 482 -6.65 -12.12 -9.91
C ASP A 482 -5.19 -11.81 -10.31
N THR A 483 -4.27 -12.73 -9.98
CA THR A 483 -2.85 -12.69 -10.36
C THR A 483 -2.48 -13.73 -11.42
N SER A 484 -3.44 -14.41 -12.04
CA SER A 484 -3.16 -15.50 -13.01
C SER A 484 -2.21 -15.08 -14.14
N SER A 485 -2.25 -13.81 -14.56
CA SER A 485 -1.36 -13.23 -15.59
C SER A 485 0.09 -13.01 -15.12
N VAL A 486 0.31 -12.83 -13.83
CA VAL A 486 1.62 -12.49 -13.22
C VAL A 486 2.10 -13.54 -12.21
N GLN A 487 1.38 -14.65 -12.04
CA GLN A 487 1.66 -15.66 -11.02
C GLN A 487 3.08 -16.26 -11.16
N GLY A 488 3.59 -16.40 -12.38
CA GLY A 488 4.96 -16.87 -12.62
C GLY A 488 6.06 -15.92 -12.15
N GLN A 489 5.73 -14.63 -11.93
CA GLN A 489 6.64 -13.63 -11.37
C GLN A 489 6.49 -13.51 -9.84
N LEU A 490 5.31 -13.84 -9.30
CA LEU A 490 4.97 -13.78 -7.89
C LEU A 490 5.14 -15.10 -7.12
N SER A 491 5.43 -16.20 -7.83
CA SER A 491 5.67 -17.51 -7.23
C SER A 491 7.16 -17.85 -7.27
N ASN A 492 7.66 -18.45 -6.18
CA ASN A 492 9.02 -19.00 -6.16
C ASN A 492 9.14 -20.35 -6.89
N GLN A 493 8.06 -20.83 -7.53
CA GLN A 493 8.09 -22.05 -8.33
C GLN A 493 8.51 -21.73 -9.77
N LEU A 494 9.78 -22.03 -10.06
CA LEU A 494 10.31 -22.30 -11.41
C LEU A 494 9.69 -21.43 -12.51
N ALA A 495 10.11 -20.17 -12.60
CA ALA A 495 9.90 -19.36 -13.80
C ALA A 495 10.52 -20.08 -15.02
N VAL A 496 9.67 -20.83 -15.73
CA VAL A 496 9.98 -21.45 -17.01
C VAL A 496 10.24 -20.32 -18.01
N GLN A 497 11.50 -20.24 -18.44
CA GLN A 497 11.97 -19.60 -19.68
C GLN A 497 11.20 -18.34 -20.14
N LEU A 498 11.49 -17.20 -19.53
CA LEU A 498 11.46 -15.94 -20.27
C LEU A 498 12.89 -15.39 -20.28
N PRO A 499 13.62 -15.48 -21.41
CA PRO A 499 14.87 -14.76 -21.57
C PRO A 499 14.57 -13.26 -21.48
N CYS A 500 15.49 -12.49 -20.88
CA CYS A 500 15.44 -11.04 -20.85
C CYS A 500 15.33 -10.51 -22.29
N LEU A 501 14.12 -10.24 -22.75
CA LEU A 501 13.87 -9.68 -24.07
C LEU A 501 14.27 -8.21 -24.02
N ARG A 502 15.55 -7.93 -24.28
CA ARG A 502 15.98 -6.58 -24.65
C ARG A 502 15.16 -6.13 -25.85
N ALA A 503 14.35 -5.09 -25.69
CA ALA A 503 13.71 -4.36 -26.78
C ALA A 503 14.75 -3.59 -27.62
N ASN A 504 15.63 -4.31 -28.31
CA ASN A 504 16.46 -3.76 -29.36
C ASN A 504 15.68 -3.77 -30.67
N SER A 505 14.80 -2.78 -30.87
CA SER A 505 14.49 -2.34 -32.24
C SER A 505 13.96 -0.91 -32.29
N LYS A 506 14.83 0.01 -32.72
CA LYS A 506 14.49 1.07 -33.68
C LYS A 506 15.76 1.75 -34.18
N LYS A 507 16.43 1.11 -35.14
CA LYS A 507 17.04 1.72 -36.33
C LYS A 507 17.56 0.61 -37.25
N GLN A 508 17.16 0.67 -38.53
CA GLN A 508 17.46 -0.25 -39.64
C GLN A 508 16.69 -1.59 -39.59
N ALA A 509 15.93 -2.07 -40.58
CA ALA A 509 15.92 -1.79 -42.01
C ALA A 509 14.56 -2.09 -42.69
N SER A 510 14.26 -1.24 -43.68
CA SER A 510 13.48 -1.39 -44.92
C SER A 510 12.66 -2.65 -45.25
N ARG A 511 11.39 -2.41 -45.61
CA ARG A 511 10.58 -3.00 -46.70
C ARG A 511 11.21 -4.19 -47.47
N SER A 512 10.76 -5.43 -47.19
CA SER A 512 10.63 -6.50 -48.20
C SER A 512 9.92 -7.81 -47.74
N SER A 513 9.58 -8.01 -46.46
CA SER A 513 9.07 -9.32 -45.99
C SER A 513 7.53 -9.51 -45.98
N GLN A 514 6.74 -8.50 -46.33
CA GLN A 514 5.26 -8.56 -46.19
C GLN A 514 4.52 -9.41 -47.25
N LYS A 515 5.21 -10.12 -48.15
CA LYS A 515 4.55 -10.97 -49.18
C LYS A 515 4.73 -12.48 -49.00
N LYS A 516 5.45 -12.97 -47.98
CA LYS A 516 5.64 -14.42 -47.76
C LYS A 516 4.84 -15.01 -46.58
N SER A 517 4.26 -14.20 -45.70
CA SER A 517 3.48 -14.70 -44.55
C SER A 517 2.01 -15.05 -44.89
N LEU A 518 1.44 -14.50 -45.96
CA LEU A 518 0.04 -14.76 -46.34
C LEU A 518 -0.21 -16.13 -47.01
N GLN A 519 0.82 -16.82 -47.49
CA GLN A 519 0.67 -18.16 -48.10
C GLN A 519 0.80 -19.32 -47.10
N VAL A 520 1.37 -19.09 -45.92
CA VAL A 520 1.53 -20.14 -44.88
C VAL A 520 0.27 -20.24 -44.01
N PHE A 521 -0.44 -19.12 -43.80
CA PHE A 521 -1.65 -19.09 -42.98
C PHE A 521 -2.85 -19.83 -43.62
N ASN A 522 -2.95 -19.84 -44.95
CA ASN A 522 -4.03 -20.52 -45.67
C ASN A 522 -3.84 -22.05 -45.82
N ARG A 523 -2.68 -22.62 -45.46
CA ARG A 523 -2.46 -24.08 -45.46
C ARG A 523 -2.80 -24.77 -44.13
N TRP A 524 -2.86 -24.03 -43.02
CA TRP A 524 -3.21 -24.59 -41.71
C TRP A 524 -4.72 -24.62 -41.43
N ALA A 525 -5.50 -23.71 -42.04
CA ALA A 525 -6.96 -23.68 -41.88
C ALA A 525 -7.72 -24.83 -42.59
N ALA A 526 -7.09 -25.52 -43.55
CA ALA A 526 -7.70 -26.64 -44.29
C ALA A 526 -7.52 -28.01 -43.60
N VAL A 527 -6.54 -28.15 -42.69
CA VAL A 527 -6.27 -29.40 -41.96
C VAL A 527 -7.16 -29.52 -40.72
N PHE A 528 -7.49 -28.40 -40.06
CA PHE A 528 -8.34 -28.40 -38.85
C PHE A 528 -9.83 -28.70 -39.12
N ARG A 529 -10.34 -28.49 -40.35
CA ARG A 529 -11.73 -28.81 -40.71
C ARG A 529 -11.98 -30.29 -41.02
N ARG A 530 -10.95 -31.16 -41.03
CA ARG A 530 -11.09 -32.59 -41.35
C ARG A 530 -11.02 -33.54 -40.14
N ILE A 531 -10.78 -33.04 -38.92
CA ILE A 531 -10.62 -33.87 -37.71
C ILE A 531 -11.83 -33.81 -36.75
N VAL A 532 -12.79 -32.89 -36.96
CA VAL A 532 -13.95 -32.71 -36.06
C VAL A 532 -15.22 -33.47 -36.52
N PHE A 533 -15.21 -34.19 -37.65
CA PHE A 533 -16.44 -34.78 -38.22
C PHE A 533 -16.57 -36.32 -38.19
N VAL A 534 -15.77 -37.06 -37.40
CA VAL A 534 -15.82 -38.55 -37.38
C VAL A 534 -16.03 -39.15 -35.98
N ARG A 535 -16.84 -38.52 -35.11
CA ARG A 535 -17.19 -39.18 -33.84
C ARG A 535 -18.64 -39.02 -33.36
N TRP A 536 -19.56 -38.88 -34.30
CA TRP A 536 -21.01 -39.05 -34.10
C TRP A 536 -21.55 -39.84 -35.29
N PHE A 537 -21.53 -41.17 -35.21
CA PHE A 537 -22.43 -42.15 -35.85
C PHE A 537 -21.80 -43.54 -35.74
N LEU A 538 -22.13 -44.23 -34.64
CA LEU A 538 -22.48 -45.67 -34.52
C LEU A 538 -22.57 -46.04 -33.04
#